data_AF-A0A424INT3-F1
#
_entry.id   AF-A0A424INT3-F1
#
_cell.length_a   1.000
_cell.length_b   1.000
_cell.length_c   1.000
_cell.angle_alpha   90.00
_cell.angle_beta   90.00
_cell.angle_gamma   90.00
#
_symmetry.space_group_name_H-M   'P 1'
#
loop_
_entity.id
_entity.type
_entity.pdbx_description
1 polymer ?
#
loop_
_entity_poly.entity_id
_entity_poly.type
_entity_poly.pdbx_seq_one_letter_code
_entity_poly.pdbx_strand_id
1 'polypeptide(L)'
;NGIVVNEVGQTSDAHIFAAGDCTSHPNDLLGRTMRLESVPNAIEQGKAVASAICGTPKPYHQVPWFWSDQYDVKLQIAGVPTQIDSKVLRGDDSSNSFAWFYFTGDKLTGVTAINRPAEFMAGRMLIEKSLKGELSADPAKLADEDMKPKEWLA
;
A
#
# COMPACT_ATOMS: atom_id res chain seq x y z
N ASN A 1 -11.55 16.43 -8.70
CA ASN A 1 -10.60 15.70 -7.83
C ASN A 1 -9.49 15.14 -8.73
N GLY A 2 -8.48 15.93 -9.07
CA GLY A 2 -7.40 15.52 -10.00
C GLY A 2 -7.80 15.39 -11.49
N ILE A 3 -6.79 15.20 -12.34
CA ILE A 3 -6.87 14.87 -13.77
C ILE A 3 -7.16 13.37 -13.87
N VAL A 4 -8.25 12.99 -14.54
CA VAL A 4 -8.59 11.58 -14.75
C VAL A 4 -7.61 10.96 -15.73
N VAL A 5 -7.03 9.83 -15.33
CA VAL A 5 -6.11 9.05 -16.16
C VAL A 5 -6.47 7.57 -16.14
N ASN A 6 -6.09 6.83 -17.17
CA ASN A 6 -6.14 5.37 -17.16
C ASN A 6 -4.98 4.76 -16.35
N GLU A 7 -4.88 3.44 -16.35
CA GLU A 7 -3.91 2.64 -15.59
C GLU A 7 -2.44 2.89 -15.95
N VAL A 8 -2.17 3.55 -17.09
CA VAL A 8 -0.83 3.96 -17.51
C VAL A 8 -0.61 5.48 -17.51
N GLY A 9 -1.53 6.25 -16.92
CA GLY A 9 -1.41 7.70 -16.77
C GLY A 9 -1.81 8.51 -18.00
N GLN A 10 -2.44 7.88 -19.01
CA GLN A 10 -2.96 8.58 -20.19
C GLN A 10 -4.28 9.29 -19.84
N THR A 11 -4.43 10.54 -20.28
CA THR A 11 -5.66 11.32 -20.11
C THR A 11 -6.70 10.95 -21.17
N SER A 12 -7.78 11.74 -21.29
CA SER A 12 -8.75 11.59 -22.39
C SER A 12 -8.17 11.89 -23.78
N ASP A 13 -7.05 12.61 -23.85
CA ASP A 13 -6.29 12.80 -25.08
C ASP A 13 -5.17 11.76 -25.17
N ALA A 14 -5.08 11.07 -26.32
CA ALA A 14 -4.14 9.98 -26.53
C ALA A 14 -2.66 10.40 -26.45
N HIS A 15 -2.36 11.69 -26.60
CA HIS A 15 -1.01 12.24 -26.59
C HIS A 15 -0.66 12.98 -25.29
N ILE A 16 -1.60 13.08 -24.35
CA ILE A 16 -1.41 13.81 -23.09
C ILE A 16 -1.44 12.81 -21.92
N PHE A 17 -0.42 12.88 -21.08
CA PHE A 17 -0.27 12.06 -19.87
C PHE A 17 -0.21 12.95 -18.62
N ALA A 18 -0.59 12.39 -17.48
CA ALA A 18 -0.40 12.99 -16.16
C ALA A 18 0.08 11.92 -15.16
N ALA A 19 0.86 12.36 -14.17
CA ALA A 19 1.40 11.48 -13.12
C ALA A 19 1.52 12.24 -11.78
N GLY A 20 1.47 11.49 -10.68
CA GLY A 20 1.66 12.02 -9.32
C GLY A 20 0.41 12.64 -8.71
N ASP A 21 0.61 13.61 -7.82
CA ASP A 21 -0.43 14.15 -6.92
C ASP A 21 -1.66 14.75 -7.64
N CYS A 22 -1.49 15.17 -8.89
CA CYS A 22 -2.54 15.74 -9.70
C CYS A 22 -3.48 14.70 -10.30
N THR A 23 -3.19 13.39 -10.24
CA THR A 23 -3.97 12.37 -10.95
C THR A 23 -5.07 11.73 -10.11
N SER A 24 -6.21 11.51 -10.76
CA SER A 24 -7.25 10.60 -10.32
C SER A 24 -7.11 9.33 -11.14
N HIS A 25 -6.50 8.31 -10.57
CA HIS A 25 -6.07 7.09 -11.27
C HIS A 25 -6.75 5.84 -10.70
N PRO A 26 -7.02 4.82 -11.53
CA PRO A 26 -7.52 3.54 -11.04
C PRO A 26 -6.42 2.80 -10.27
N ASN A 27 -6.81 2.11 -9.21
CA ASN A 27 -6.00 1.09 -8.54
C ASN A 27 -6.78 -0.22 -8.59
N ASP A 28 -6.26 -1.19 -9.33
CA ASP A 28 -6.91 -2.48 -9.59
C ASP A 28 -6.97 -3.37 -8.34
N LEU A 29 -5.94 -3.37 -7.50
CA LEU A 29 -5.90 -4.08 -6.22
C LEU A 29 -7.04 -3.64 -5.29
N LEU A 30 -7.37 -2.35 -5.31
CA LEU A 30 -8.40 -1.75 -4.46
C LEU A 30 -9.75 -1.59 -5.18
N GLY A 31 -9.83 -1.92 -6.47
CA GLY A 31 -11.04 -1.87 -7.28
C GLY A 31 -11.68 -0.47 -7.37
N ARG A 32 -10.90 0.61 -7.20
CA ARG A 32 -11.42 1.98 -7.14
C ARG A 32 -10.45 3.02 -7.67
N THR A 33 -11.00 4.18 -8.02
CA THR A 33 -10.21 5.36 -8.41
C THR A 33 -9.82 6.17 -7.18
N MET A 34 -8.59 6.70 -7.17
CA MET A 34 -8.06 7.51 -6.07
C MET A 34 -7.09 8.59 -6.53
N ARG A 35 -6.82 9.52 -5.64
CA ARG A 35 -5.77 10.53 -5.76
C ARG A 35 -4.85 10.40 -4.56
N LEU A 36 -3.56 10.16 -4.83
CA LEU A 36 -2.55 9.87 -3.81
C LEU A 36 -1.48 10.95 -3.86
N GLU A 37 -1.12 11.47 -2.68
CA GLU A 37 -0.10 12.51 -2.51
C GLU A 37 1.11 11.90 -1.81
N SER A 38 1.87 11.09 -2.55
CA SER A 38 3.01 10.37 -1.97
C SER A 38 4.14 10.19 -2.97
N VAL A 39 5.38 10.22 -2.45
CA VAL A 39 6.58 9.96 -3.26
C VAL A 39 6.51 8.60 -3.95
N PRO A 40 6.14 7.48 -3.30
CA PRO A 40 6.03 6.19 -3.97
C PRO A 40 4.98 6.19 -5.08
N ASN A 41 3.84 6.86 -4.89
CA ASN A 41 2.82 7.01 -5.93
C ASN A 41 3.37 7.74 -7.16
N ALA A 42 4.03 8.89 -6.95
CA ALA A 42 4.61 9.66 -8.04
C ALA A 42 5.67 8.86 -8.82
N ILE A 43 6.51 8.11 -8.12
CA ILE A 43 7.53 7.24 -8.74
C ILE A 43 6.87 6.15 -9.59
N GLU A 44 5.90 5.41 -9.05
CA GLU A 44 5.28 4.31 -9.78
C GLU A 44 4.43 4.78 -10.97
N GLN A 45 3.69 5.88 -10.82
CA GLN A 45 2.98 6.49 -11.96
C GLN A 45 3.96 7.01 -13.03
N GLY A 46 5.09 7.60 -12.63
CA GLY A 46 6.14 8.02 -13.56
C GLY A 46 6.68 6.85 -14.39
N LYS A 47 6.90 5.68 -13.76
CA LYS A 47 7.29 4.45 -14.47
C LYS A 47 6.20 3.96 -15.43
N ALA A 48 4.93 3.99 -15.01
CA ALA A 48 3.81 3.58 -15.85
C ALA A 48 3.69 4.46 -17.10
N VAL A 49 3.72 5.79 -16.94
CA VAL A 49 3.70 6.74 -18.06
C VAL A 49 4.89 6.55 -18.99
N ALA A 50 6.11 6.44 -18.44
CA ALA A 50 7.31 6.21 -19.25
C ALA A 50 7.21 4.91 -20.06
N SER A 51 6.71 3.83 -19.46
CA SER A 51 6.53 2.55 -20.14
C SER A 51 5.53 2.62 -21.30
N ALA A 52 4.44 3.38 -21.13
CA ALA A 52 3.46 3.60 -22.19
C ALA A 52 4.04 4.43 -23.34
N ILE A 53 4.77 5.51 -23.04
CA ILE A 53 5.48 6.32 -24.04
C ILE A 53 6.49 5.48 -24.83
N CYS A 54 7.19 4.55 -24.17
CA CYS A 54 8.13 3.63 -24.81
C CYS A 54 7.46 2.44 -25.53
N GLY A 55 6.13 2.37 -25.63
CA GLY A 55 5.42 1.29 -26.31
C GLY A 55 5.45 -0.07 -25.58
N THR A 56 5.77 -0.08 -24.29
CA THR A 56 5.83 -1.28 -23.44
C THR A 56 5.01 -1.08 -22.17
N PRO A 57 3.69 -0.82 -22.28
CA PRO A 57 2.87 -0.37 -21.16
C PRO A 57 2.92 -1.34 -19.98
N LYS A 58 3.24 -0.80 -18.81
CA LYS A 58 3.21 -1.47 -17.51
C LYS A 58 2.27 -0.67 -16.61
N PRO A 59 1.03 -1.14 -16.42
CA PRO A 59 0.06 -0.49 -15.57
C PRO A 59 0.57 -0.26 -14.15
N TYR A 60 0.11 0.83 -13.53
CA TYR A 60 0.28 1.05 -12.10
C TYR A 60 -0.40 -0.09 -11.31
N HIS A 61 0.38 -0.79 -10.47
CA HIS A 61 -0.09 -1.93 -9.69
C HIS A 61 0.65 -1.98 -8.35
N GLN A 62 0.31 -1.07 -7.43
CA GLN A 62 0.97 -0.98 -6.13
C GLN A 62 -0.06 -0.91 -5.00
N VAL A 63 0.21 -1.61 -3.90
CA VAL A 63 -0.41 -1.29 -2.60
C VAL A 63 0.11 0.09 -2.18
N PRO A 64 -0.76 1.12 -2.08
CA PRO A 64 -0.31 2.46 -1.73
C PRO A 64 0.38 2.46 -0.37
N TRP A 65 1.47 3.21 -0.26
CA TRP A 65 2.20 3.34 0.99
C TRP A 65 2.88 4.70 1.11
N PHE A 66 3.22 5.07 2.34
CA PHE A 66 3.87 6.33 2.70
C PHE A 66 4.69 6.15 3.98
N TRP A 67 5.53 7.12 4.30
CA TRP A 67 6.26 7.17 5.55
C TRP A 67 6.32 8.60 6.09
N SER A 68 6.50 8.71 7.39
CA SER A 68 6.78 9.98 8.06
C SER A 68 7.92 9.77 9.04
N ASP A 69 8.87 10.70 9.05
CA ASP A 69 9.94 10.77 10.04
C ASP A 69 9.60 11.91 11.01
N GLN A 70 9.42 11.58 12.28
CA GLN A 70 9.08 12.54 13.35
C GLN A 70 9.95 12.22 14.56
N TYR A 71 10.87 13.12 14.91
CA TYR A 71 11.85 12.87 15.97
C TYR A 71 12.65 11.56 15.74
N ASP A 72 12.69 10.68 16.74
CA ASP A 72 13.29 9.34 16.71
C ASP A 72 12.31 8.26 16.21
N VAL A 73 11.14 8.66 15.70
CA VAL A 73 10.09 7.76 15.20
C VAL A 73 10.05 7.74 13.68
N LYS A 74 10.27 6.56 13.13
CA LYS A 74 9.97 6.23 11.73
C LYS A 74 8.60 5.54 11.65
N LEU A 75 7.62 6.25 11.11
CA LEU A 75 6.29 5.74 10.83
C LEU A 75 6.22 5.29 9.37
N GLN A 76 5.76 4.07 9.12
CA GLN A 76 5.52 3.55 7.78
C GLN A 76 4.11 2.97 7.68
N ILE A 77 3.36 3.36 6.66
CA ILE A 77 1.99 2.90 6.43
C ILE A 77 1.84 2.31 5.04
N ALA A 78 1.08 1.22 4.92
CA ALA A 78 0.65 0.69 3.64
C ALA A 78 -0.82 0.29 3.69
N GLY A 79 -1.48 0.36 2.53
CA GLY A 79 -2.91 0.13 2.39
C GLY A 79 -3.73 1.40 2.61
N VAL A 80 -4.92 1.40 2.01
CA VAL A 80 -5.92 2.49 2.16
C VAL A 80 -7.27 1.82 2.41
N PRO A 81 -7.52 1.25 3.60
CA PRO A 81 -8.81 0.63 3.90
C PRO A 81 -9.93 1.69 3.84
N THR A 82 -11.06 1.36 3.21
CA THR A 82 -12.29 2.18 3.28
C THR A 82 -13.03 1.99 4.60
N GLN A 83 -12.81 0.85 5.24
CA GLN A 83 -13.45 0.40 6.45
C GLN A 83 -12.46 -0.49 7.21
N ILE A 84 -12.46 -0.40 8.54
CA ILE A 84 -11.66 -1.24 9.41
C ILE A 84 -12.63 -1.95 10.35
N ASP A 85 -12.78 -3.25 10.18
CA ASP A 85 -13.68 -4.08 11.00
C ASP A 85 -12.96 -4.61 12.24
N SER A 86 -11.67 -4.88 12.11
CA SER A 86 -10.81 -5.28 13.23
C SER A 86 -9.37 -4.86 13.02
N LYS A 87 -8.60 -4.87 14.11
CA LYS A 87 -7.18 -4.57 14.10
C LYS A 87 -6.40 -5.48 15.05
N VAL A 88 -5.16 -5.78 14.69
CA VAL A 88 -4.24 -6.61 15.47
C VAL A 88 -3.01 -5.78 15.83
N LEU A 89 -2.66 -5.76 17.12
CA LEU A 89 -1.41 -5.17 17.61
C LEU A 89 -0.33 -6.24 17.65
N ARG A 90 0.86 -5.87 17.23
CA ARG A 90 2.11 -6.60 17.49
C ARG A 90 3.06 -5.70 18.26
N GLY A 91 3.51 -6.17 19.42
CA GLY A 91 4.29 -5.38 20.37
C GLY A 91 3.41 -4.56 21.30
N ASP A 92 3.90 -3.39 21.71
CA ASP A 92 3.26 -2.51 22.70
C ASP A 92 3.12 -1.09 22.12
N ASP A 93 1.89 -0.59 21.98
CA ASP A 93 1.59 0.72 21.40
C ASP A 93 1.83 1.90 22.36
N SER A 94 2.18 1.62 23.61
CA SER A 94 2.75 2.61 24.53
C SER A 94 4.26 2.80 24.35
N SER A 95 4.90 1.93 23.56
CA SER A 95 6.32 2.03 23.20
C SER A 95 6.53 2.75 21.86
N ASN A 96 7.77 3.14 21.57
CA ASN A 96 8.16 3.65 20.24
C ASN A 96 8.46 2.53 19.23
N SER A 97 7.97 1.29 19.41
CA SER A 97 8.26 0.17 18.51
C SER A 97 7.16 -0.90 18.46
N PHE A 98 6.21 -0.74 17.52
CA PHE A 98 5.05 -1.64 17.36
C PHE A 98 4.49 -1.62 15.93
N ALA A 99 3.56 -2.53 15.63
CA ALA A 99 2.81 -2.51 14.38
C ALA A 99 1.31 -2.81 14.60
N TRP A 100 0.46 -2.04 13.91
CA TRP A 100 -0.96 -2.32 13.77
C TRP A 100 -1.25 -2.90 12.39
N PHE A 101 -2.04 -3.96 12.35
CA PHE A 101 -2.56 -4.59 11.14
C PHE A 101 -4.07 -4.40 11.09
N TYR A 102 -4.60 -3.95 9.95
CA TYR A 102 -6.01 -3.59 9.80
C TYR A 102 -6.72 -4.55 8.84
N PHE A 103 -7.91 -4.98 9.23
CA PHE A 103 -8.71 -5.93 8.48
C PHE A 103 -10.05 -5.31 8.04
N THR A 104 -10.46 -5.65 6.83
CA THR A 104 -11.82 -5.44 6.31
C THR A 104 -12.39 -6.82 6.01
N GLY A 105 -13.38 -7.26 6.77
CA GLY A 105 -13.77 -8.67 6.84
C GLY A 105 -12.58 -9.54 7.27
N ASP A 106 -12.26 -10.54 6.47
CA ASP A 106 -11.14 -11.47 6.65
C ASP A 106 -9.86 -11.03 5.91
N LYS A 107 -9.91 -9.95 5.14
CA LYS A 107 -8.76 -9.47 4.36
C LYS A 107 -7.92 -8.48 5.13
N LEU A 108 -6.60 -8.67 5.09
CA LEU A 108 -5.65 -7.67 5.56
C LEU A 108 -5.59 -6.54 4.53
N THR A 109 -5.95 -5.33 4.95
CA THR A 109 -6.11 -4.17 4.06
C THR A 109 -5.19 -3.01 4.42
N GLY A 110 -4.50 -3.07 5.55
CA GLY A 110 -3.53 -2.06 5.94
C GLY A 110 -2.54 -2.50 7.01
N VAL A 111 -1.41 -1.79 7.08
CA VAL A 111 -0.43 -1.90 8.16
C VAL A 111 0.08 -0.50 8.51
N THR A 112 0.25 -0.23 9.81
CA THR A 112 1.02 0.90 10.33
C THR A 112 2.13 0.35 11.20
N ALA A 113 3.38 0.66 10.88
CA ALA A 113 4.54 0.22 11.64
C ALA A 113 5.32 1.42 12.16
N ILE A 114 5.62 1.41 13.46
CA ILE A 114 6.40 2.42 14.16
C ILE A 114 7.74 1.78 14.51
N ASN A 115 8.85 2.25 13.93
CA ASN A 115 10.20 1.69 14.11
C ASN A 115 10.29 0.16 13.90
N ARG A 116 9.44 -0.38 13.02
CA ARG A 116 9.28 -1.82 12.74
C ARG A 116 9.31 -2.09 11.22
N PRO A 117 10.46 -1.87 10.56
CA PRO A 117 10.54 -1.92 9.09
C PRO A 117 10.33 -3.33 8.51
N ALA A 118 10.65 -4.39 9.26
CA ALA A 118 10.44 -5.77 8.82
C ALA A 118 8.95 -6.10 8.75
N GLU A 119 8.20 -5.70 9.76
CA GLU A 119 6.74 -5.82 9.85
C GLU A 119 6.06 -5.01 8.75
N PHE A 120 6.52 -3.79 8.48
CA PHE A 120 6.04 -3.00 7.34
C PHE A 120 6.23 -3.73 6.01
N MET A 121 7.43 -4.22 5.73
CA MET A 121 7.75 -4.86 4.45
C MET A 121 6.93 -6.13 4.23
N ALA A 122 6.89 -7.02 5.23
CA ALA A 122 6.11 -8.26 5.16
C ALA A 122 4.61 -7.96 5.12
N GLY A 123 4.12 -7.04 5.95
CA GLY A 123 2.73 -6.61 5.97
C GLY A 123 2.27 -6.03 4.64
N ARG A 124 3.08 -5.20 3.98
CA ARG A 124 2.77 -4.65 2.64
C ARG A 124 2.62 -5.75 1.59
N MET A 125 3.50 -6.75 1.59
CA MET A 125 3.41 -7.89 0.68
C MET A 125 2.19 -8.76 0.99
N LEU A 126 1.88 -8.96 2.27
CA LEU A 126 0.74 -9.74 2.71
C LEU A 126 -0.59 -9.07 2.35
N ILE A 127 -0.69 -7.73 2.43
CA ILE A 127 -1.86 -6.97 1.97
C ILE A 127 -2.13 -7.26 0.49
N GLU A 128 -1.09 -7.19 -0.36
CA GLU A 128 -1.26 -7.45 -1.80
C GLU A 128 -1.83 -8.85 -2.05
N LYS A 129 -1.25 -9.87 -1.39
CA LYS A 129 -1.71 -11.26 -1.50
C LYS A 129 -3.12 -11.46 -0.95
N SER A 130 -3.45 -10.79 0.15
CA SER A 130 -4.78 -10.86 0.78
C SER A 130 -5.86 -10.23 -0.10
N LEU A 131 -5.57 -9.08 -0.71
CA LEU A 131 -6.48 -8.43 -1.66
C LEU A 131 -6.74 -9.31 -2.89
N LYS A 132 -5.69 -9.96 -3.41
CA LYS A 132 -5.78 -10.93 -4.52
C LYS A 132 -6.43 -12.27 -4.14
N GLY A 133 -6.65 -12.53 -2.85
CA GLY A 133 -7.16 -13.81 -2.36
C GLY A 133 -6.15 -14.96 -2.46
N GLU A 134 -4.86 -14.65 -2.61
CA GLU A 134 -3.77 -15.64 -2.67
C GLU A 134 -3.36 -16.16 -1.30
N LEU A 135 -3.48 -15.33 -0.26
CA LEU A 135 -3.07 -15.66 1.10
C LEU A 135 -3.93 -14.91 2.12
N SER A 136 -4.54 -15.64 3.05
CA SER A 136 -5.24 -15.04 4.18
C SER A 136 -4.25 -14.79 5.32
N ALA A 137 -4.35 -13.63 5.95
CA ALA A 137 -3.52 -13.28 7.09
C ALA A 137 -4.14 -13.83 8.38
N ASP A 138 -3.36 -14.57 9.16
CA ASP A 138 -3.79 -15.10 10.45
C ASP A 138 -3.53 -14.06 11.57
N PRO A 139 -4.56 -13.51 12.22
CA PRO A 139 -4.42 -12.54 13.30
C PRO A 139 -3.50 -13.00 14.43
N ALA A 140 -3.54 -14.29 14.79
CA ALA A 140 -2.73 -14.81 15.89
C ALA A 140 -1.24 -14.80 15.53
N LYS A 141 -0.90 -15.19 14.30
CA LYS A 141 0.48 -15.14 13.77
C LYS A 141 1.03 -13.71 13.66
N LEU A 142 0.18 -12.75 13.31
CA LEU A 142 0.57 -11.35 13.24
C LEU A 142 0.90 -10.79 14.63
N ALA A 143 0.16 -11.18 15.66
CA ALA A 143 0.37 -10.74 17.04
C ALA A 143 1.59 -11.39 17.71
N ASP A 144 1.97 -12.60 17.31
CA ASP A 144 3.01 -13.42 17.95
C ASP A 144 4.44 -12.86 17.77
N GLU A 145 4.97 -12.17 18.79
CA GLU A 145 6.31 -11.55 18.75
C GLU A 145 7.47 -12.54 18.48
N ASP A 146 7.28 -13.84 18.71
CA ASP A 146 8.31 -14.87 18.45
C ASP A 146 8.37 -15.29 16.97
N MET A 147 7.29 -15.10 16.21
CA MET A 147 7.24 -15.41 14.77
C MET A 147 7.92 -14.31 13.94
N LYS A 148 8.80 -14.65 13.01
CA LYS A 148 9.45 -13.64 12.16
C LYS A 148 8.49 -13.13 11.08
N PRO A 149 8.45 -11.81 10.78
CA PRO A 149 7.52 -11.25 9.79
C PRO A 149 7.53 -11.93 8.41
N LYS A 150 8.69 -12.40 7.95
CA LYS A 150 8.81 -13.11 6.67
C LYS A 150 8.00 -14.42 6.60
N GLU A 151 7.71 -15.03 7.74
CA GLU A 151 7.00 -16.30 7.85
C GLU A 151 5.49 -16.13 7.63
N TRP A 152 4.97 -14.89 7.69
CA TRP A 152 3.58 -14.60 7.33
C TRP A 152 3.28 -14.77 5.84
N LEU A 153 4.32 -14.85 5.01
CA LEU A 153 4.20 -14.99 3.55
C LEU A 153 4.34 -16.44 3.07
N ALA A 154 4.53 -17.38 4.01
CA ALA A 154 4.73 -18.80 3.75
C ALA A 154 3.42 -19.59 3.77
#